data_AF-A0A7Y1W5L1-F1
#
_entry.id   AF-A0A7Y1W5L1-F1
#
_cell.length_a   1.000
_cell.length_b   1.000
_cell.length_c   1.000
_cell.angle_alpha   90.00
_cell.angle_beta   90.00
_cell.angle_gamma   90.00
#
_symmetry.space_group_name_H-M   'P 1'
#
loop_
_entity.id
_entity.type
_entity.pdbx_description
1 polymer ?
#
loop_
_entity_poly.entity_id
_entity_poly.type
_entity_poly.pdbx_seq_one_letter_code
_entity_poly.pdbx_strand_id
1 'polypeptide(L)'
;MTIIRTALTALTLLLAACAGHDGLYEPACIAYEGDRIELRDGRFEWRRFTDERVVENDGTVAKPFPGFPRSGTYRIDRGRLLLVTDEDQRLDDWFVVVHAKQRYLLTADQHDTFVRSAKLADCALRFTGPDS
;
A
#
# COMPACT_ATOMS: atom_id res chain seq x y z
N MET A 1 -55.40 31.16 -5.47
CA MET A 1 -54.56 31.29 -4.26
C MET A 1 -54.81 30.01 -3.47
N THR A 2 -53.85 29.09 -3.27
CA THR A 2 -52.53 29.29 -2.65
C THR A 2 -51.52 28.30 -3.22
N ILE A 3 -50.34 28.82 -3.55
CA ILE A 3 -49.14 28.11 -4.02
C ILE A 3 -48.48 27.48 -2.79
N ILE A 4 -48.18 26.18 -2.81
CA ILE A 4 -47.18 25.60 -1.91
C ILE A 4 -46.04 25.05 -2.77
N ARG A 5 -44.95 25.77 -2.67
CA ARG A 5 -43.64 25.52 -3.26
C ARG A 5 -42.96 24.35 -2.53
N THR A 6 -42.08 23.69 -3.28
CA THR A 6 -40.83 23.06 -2.82
C THR A 6 -40.91 21.91 -1.82
N ALA A 7 -40.53 20.73 -2.31
CA ALA A 7 -39.47 19.96 -1.65
C ALA A 7 -38.60 19.33 -2.75
N LEU A 8 -37.46 19.98 -3.05
CA LEU A 8 -36.33 19.31 -3.66
C LEU A 8 -36.01 18.09 -2.80
N THR A 9 -36.24 16.89 -3.31
CA THR A 9 -35.65 15.69 -2.75
C THR A 9 -34.15 15.78 -3.03
N ALA A 10 -33.43 16.31 -2.05
CA ALA A 10 -31.98 16.29 -1.99
C ALA A 10 -31.55 14.83 -2.11
N LEU A 11 -31.01 14.48 -3.30
CA LEU A 11 -30.33 13.23 -3.53
C LEU A 11 -29.08 13.27 -2.66
N THR A 12 -29.16 12.68 -1.48
CA THR A 12 -28.06 12.52 -0.54
C THR A 12 -26.95 11.79 -1.27
N LEU A 13 -25.87 12.52 -1.59
CA LEU A 13 -24.59 11.94 -1.96
C LEU A 13 -24.22 10.95 -0.85
N LEU A 14 -24.35 9.65 -1.12
CA LEU A 14 -23.60 8.64 -0.40
C LEU A 14 -22.13 8.87 -0.74
N LEU A 15 -21.49 9.79 -0.01
CA LEU A 15 -20.07 9.70 0.28
C LEU A 15 -19.91 8.43 1.10
N ALA A 16 -19.83 7.30 0.41
CA ALA A 16 -19.12 6.15 0.93
C ALA A 16 -17.73 6.70 1.26
N ALA A 17 -17.50 6.97 2.55
CA ALA A 17 -16.17 7.04 3.08
C ALA A 17 -15.57 5.65 2.83
N CYS A 18 -15.06 5.44 1.62
CA CYS A 18 -14.04 4.44 1.38
C CYS A 18 -13.01 4.76 2.44
N ALA A 19 -12.90 3.90 3.45
CA ALA A 19 -11.78 3.93 4.36
C ALA A 19 -10.56 3.64 3.49
N GLY A 20 -10.04 4.71 2.87
CA GLY A 20 -9.05 4.64 1.81
C GLY A 20 -7.84 3.92 2.35
N HIS A 21 -7.57 2.77 1.78
CA HIS A 21 -6.28 2.11 1.95
C HIS A 21 -5.19 2.84 1.14
N ASP A 22 -5.63 3.78 0.31
CA ASP A 22 -4.87 4.78 -0.40
C ASP A 22 -3.93 5.57 0.51
N GLY A 23 -2.78 5.90 -0.06
CA GLY A 23 -1.70 6.64 0.55
C GLY A 23 -0.37 5.91 0.42
N LEU A 24 0.62 6.47 1.11
CA LEU A 24 2.02 6.07 1.01
C LEU A 24 2.37 5.08 2.12
N TYR A 25 3.13 4.06 1.75
CA TYR A 25 3.71 3.10 2.69
C TYR A 25 5.20 2.98 2.46
N GLU A 26 5.97 3.12 3.54
CA GLU A 26 7.43 3.16 3.54
C GLU A 26 7.99 2.17 4.57
N PRO A 27 9.14 1.53 4.32
CA PRO A 27 9.80 0.65 5.28
C PRO A 27 10.05 1.35 6.61
N ALA A 28 9.78 0.65 7.70
CA ALA A 28 10.08 1.13 9.05
C ALA A 28 11.58 1.06 9.43
N CYS A 29 12.45 0.62 8.52
CA CYS A 29 13.86 0.36 8.79
C CYS A 29 14.78 0.99 7.74
N ILE A 30 16.02 1.30 8.16
CA ILE A 30 17.03 1.98 7.34
C ILE A 30 17.48 1.14 6.13
N ALA A 31 17.47 -0.20 6.26
CA ALA A 31 17.95 -1.12 5.21
C ALA A 31 17.17 -1.03 3.88
N TYR A 32 15.95 -0.50 3.92
CA TYR A 32 15.11 -0.27 2.74
C TYR A 32 14.64 1.18 2.65
N GLU A 33 15.31 2.10 3.35
CA GLU A 33 14.96 3.51 3.35
C GLU A 33 14.96 4.06 1.92
N GLY A 34 13.80 4.60 1.51
CA GLY A 34 13.56 5.09 0.16
C GLY A 34 12.68 4.19 -0.71
N ASP A 35 12.50 2.90 -0.39
CA ASP A 35 11.45 2.13 -1.05
C ASP A 35 10.07 2.63 -0.61
N ARG A 36 9.15 2.82 -1.55
CA ARG A 36 7.78 3.22 -1.22
C ARG A 36 6.78 2.57 -2.16
N ILE A 37 5.65 2.15 -1.60
CA ILE A 37 4.47 1.80 -2.37
C ILE A 37 3.40 2.85 -2.13
N GLU A 38 2.90 3.41 -3.21
CA GLU A 38 1.77 4.31 -3.24
C GLU A 38 0.55 3.53 -3.72
N LEU A 39 -0.55 3.61 -2.96
CA LEU A 39 -1.85 3.11 -3.38
C LEU A 39 -2.76 4.33 -3.64
N ARG A 40 -3.35 4.44 -4.82
CA ARG A 40 -4.19 5.58 -5.20
C ARG A 40 -5.21 5.20 -6.25
N ASP A 41 -6.50 5.39 -6.00
CA ASP A 41 -7.58 5.21 -6.96
C ASP A 41 -7.56 3.83 -7.66
N GLY A 42 -7.30 2.76 -6.91
CA GLY A 42 -7.19 1.40 -7.43
C GLY A 42 -5.91 1.11 -8.22
N ARG A 43 -4.97 2.06 -8.31
CA ARG A 43 -3.63 1.93 -8.88
C ARG A 43 -2.58 1.81 -7.79
N PHE A 44 -1.55 1.01 -8.02
CA PHE A 44 -0.36 1.05 -7.19
C PHE A 44 0.84 1.50 -8.02
N GLU A 45 1.75 2.20 -7.36
CA GLU A 45 3.08 2.48 -7.85
C GLU A 45 4.11 2.12 -6.79
N TRP A 46 5.09 1.33 -7.17
CA TRP A 46 6.22 1.02 -6.32
C TRP A 46 7.45 1.73 -6.88
N ARG A 47 7.92 2.72 -6.12
CA ARG A 47 9.10 3.50 -6.43
C ARG A 47 10.21 3.12 -5.45
N ARG A 48 11.43 2.95 -5.96
CA ARG A 48 12.66 2.81 -5.15
C ARG A 48 13.37 4.15 -5.16
N PHE A 49 13.62 4.72 -3.98
CA PHE A 49 14.26 6.04 -3.82
C PHE A 49 15.71 5.94 -3.31
N THR A 50 16.24 4.73 -3.10
CA THR A 50 17.65 4.57 -2.78
C THR A 50 18.45 4.30 -4.07
N ASP A 51 19.22 5.32 -4.46
CA ASP A 51 20.34 5.23 -5.42
C ASP A 51 21.50 4.38 -4.86
N GLU A 52 21.36 3.88 -3.63
CA GLU A 52 22.37 3.10 -2.94
C GLU A 52 22.41 1.69 -3.55
N ARG A 53 23.38 1.51 -4.43
CA ARG A 53 23.73 0.22 -5.02
C ARG A 53 24.23 -0.66 -3.89
N VAL A 54 23.46 -1.67 -3.49
CA VAL A 54 23.94 -2.72 -2.59
C VAL A 54 25.18 -3.32 -3.26
N VAL A 55 26.33 -3.28 -2.58
CA VAL A 55 27.56 -3.91 -3.05
C VAL A 55 27.68 -5.23 -2.28
N GLU A 56 27.73 -6.33 -3.03
CA GLU A 56 27.97 -7.66 -2.48
C GLU A 56 29.35 -7.73 -1.83
N ASN A 57 29.58 -8.74 -0.98
CA ASN A 57 30.85 -8.91 -0.26
C ASN A 57 32.08 -9.06 -1.18
N ASP A 58 31.89 -9.33 -2.47
CA ASP A 58 32.95 -9.44 -3.48
C ASP A 58 33.24 -8.11 -4.21
N GLY A 59 32.59 -7.01 -3.83
CA GLY A 59 32.76 -5.70 -4.46
C GLY A 59 31.94 -5.52 -5.75
N THR A 60 31.13 -6.50 -6.16
CA THR A 60 30.19 -6.32 -7.26
C THR A 60 28.94 -5.59 -6.79
N VAL A 61 28.42 -4.71 -7.63
CA VAL A 61 27.09 -4.18 -7.40
C VAL A 61 26.10 -5.32 -7.52
N ALA A 62 25.35 -5.59 -6.44
CA ALA A 62 24.19 -6.46 -6.45
C ALA A 62 23.31 -6.05 -7.62
N LYS A 63 22.99 -7.00 -8.51
CA LYS A 63 22.13 -6.70 -9.66
C LYS A 63 20.86 -6.02 -9.12
N PRO A 64 20.44 -4.88 -9.70
CA PRO A 64 19.16 -4.31 -9.34
C PRO A 64 18.11 -5.41 -9.47
N PHE A 65 17.27 -5.57 -8.45
CA PHE A 65 16.13 -6.49 -8.52
C PHE A 65 15.35 -6.12 -9.79
N PRO A 66 15.19 -7.05 -10.76
CA PRO A 66 14.55 -6.71 -12.02
C PRO A 66 13.09 -6.29 -11.79
N GLY A 67 12.70 -5.17 -12.41
CA GLY A 67 11.35 -4.63 -12.39
C GLY A 67 11.13 -3.61 -11.28
N PHE A 68 11.82 -2.47 -11.30
CA PHE A 68 11.35 -1.24 -10.65
C PHE A 68 11.64 -0.05 -11.59
N PRO A 69 10.78 0.99 -11.62
CA PRO A 69 9.48 1.10 -10.94
C PRO A 69 8.48 0.03 -11.41
N ARG A 70 7.56 -0.42 -10.53
CA ARG A 70 6.42 -1.27 -10.91
C ARG A 70 5.14 -0.50 -10.70
N SER A 71 4.20 -0.66 -11.62
CA SER A 71 2.86 -0.13 -11.48
C SER A 71 1.83 -1.15 -11.92
N GLY A 72 0.58 -0.90 -11.52
CA GLY A 72 -0.50 -1.79 -11.84
C GLY A 72 -1.78 -1.41 -11.13
N THR A 73 -2.68 -2.38 -11.03
CA THR A 73 -3.93 -2.26 -10.29
C THR A 73 -3.84 -2.98 -8.95
N TYR A 74 -4.55 -2.44 -7.96
CA TYR A 74 -4.72 -3.12 -6.69
C TYR A 74 -6.19 -3.24 -6.29
N ARG A 75 -6.48 -4.27 -5.50
CA ARG A 75 -7.75 -4.44 -4.81
C ARG A 75 -7.51 -5.00 -3.43
N ILE A 76 -8.34 -4.61 -2.47
CA ILE A 76 -8.33 -5.20 -1.14
C ILE A 76 -9.58 -6.06 -0.95
N ASP A 77 -9.38 -7.30 -0.50
CA ASP A 77 -10.43 -8.23 -0.11
C ASP A 77 -10.13 -8.74 1.29
N ARG A 78 -10.97 -8.35 2.28
CA ARG A 78 -10.85 -8.79 3.68
C ARG A 78 -9.44 -8.64 4.25
N GLY A 79 -8.79 -7.51 3.98
CA GLY A 79 -7.44 -7.20 4.45
C GLY A 79 -6.32 -7.77 3.58
N ARG A 80 -6.60 -8.65 2.61
CA ARG A 80 -5.63 -9.09 1.61
C ARG A 80 -5.55 -8.07 0.48
N LEU A 81 -4.35 -7.53 0.25
CA LEU A 81 -4.01 -6.66 -0.86
C LEU A 81 -3.56 -7.53 -2.04
N LEU A 82 -4.31 -7.42 -3.13
CA LEU A 82 -4.06 -8.08 -4.40
C LEU A 82 -3.46 -7.06 -5.35
N LEU A 83 -2.30 -7.37 -5.92
CA LEU A 83 -1.57 -6.52 -6.86
C LEU A 83 -1.44 -7.24 -8.20
N VAL A 84 -1.80 -6.56 -9.29
CA VAL A 84 -1.62 -7.05 -10.66
C VAL A 84 -0.90 -5.96 -11.46
N THR A 85 0.26 -6.27 -12.03
CA THR A 85 1.05 -5.30 -12.78
C THR A 85 0.37 -4.88 -14.08
N ASP A 86 0.85 -3.81 -14.71
CA ASP A 86 0.38 -3.34 -16.01
C ASP A 86 0.60 -4.39 -17.14
N GLU A 87 1.53 -5.33 -16.94
CA GLU A 87 1.75 -6.51 -17.81
C GLU A 87 0.86 -7.72 -17.44
N ASP A 88 -0.17 -7.52 -16.62
CA ASP A 88 -1.11 -8.55 -16.17
C ASP A 88 -0.45 -9.67 -15.32
N GLN A 89 0.68 -9.35 -14.66
CA GLN A 89 1.32 -10.27 -13.73
C GLN A 89 0.75 -10.09 -12.32
N ARG A 90 0.19 -11.15 -11.75
CA ARG A 90 -0.15 -11.17 -10.32
C ARG A 90 1.12 -11.23 -9.47
N LEU A 91 1.25 -10.30 -8.51
CA LEU A 91 2.31 -10.33 -7.50
C LEU A 91 1.90 -11.17 -6.29
N ASP A 92 2.88 -11.48 -5.44
CA ASP A 92 2.66 -12.20 -4.17
C ASP A 92 1.63 -11.49 -3.29
N ASP A 93 1.06 -12.24 -2.34
CA ASP A 93 0.04 -11.70 -1.46
C ASP A 93 0.60 -10.74 -0.42
N TRP A 94 -0.10 -9.62 -0.29
CA TRP A 94 0.13 -8.62 0.75
C TRP A 94 -1.07 -8.51 1.65
N PHE A 95 -0.86 -8.01 2.87
CA PHE A 95 -1.90 -7.87 3.87
C PHE A 95 -1.85 -6.50 4.52
N VAL A 96 -3.00 -5.82 4.55
CA VAL A 96 -3.20 -4.62 5.34
C VAL A 96 -3.53 -5.03 6.76
N VAL A 97 -2.71 -4.61 7.71
CA VAL A 97 -2.97 -4.80 9.15
C VAL A 97 -2.99 -3.47 9.89
N VAL A 98 -3.74 -3.42 10.98
CA VAL A 98 -3.71 -2.30 11.93
C VAL A 98 -3.18 -2.81 13.26
N HIS A 99 -2.11 -2.20 13.74
CA HIS A 99 -1.48 -2.52 15.02
C HIS A 99 -1.12 -1.22 15.74
N ALA A 100 -1.45 -1.11 17.03
CA ALA A 100 -1.21 0.10 17.83
C ALA A 100 -1.71 1.41 17.16
N LYS A 101 -2.88 1.38 16.52
CA LYS A 101 -3.49 2.48 15.73
C LYS A 101 -2.70 2.91 14.48
N GLN A 102 -1.66 2.18 14.12
CA GLN A 102 -0.87 2.38 12.91
C GLN A 102 -1.21 1.31 11.87
N ARG A 103 -1.24 1.69 10.59
CA ARG A 103 -1.48 0.76 9.47
C ARG A 103 -0.17 0.31 8.84
N TYR A 104 -0.13 -0.96 8.45
CA TYR A 104 1.02 -1.58 7.80
C TYR A 104 0.60 -2.44 6.61
N LEU A 105 1.47 -2.55 5.63
CA LEU A 105 1.45 -3.60 4.61
C LEU A 105 2.50 -4.66 4.98
N LEU A 106 2.04 -5.91 5.03
CA LEU A 106 2.85 -7.07 5.34
C LEU A 106 2.89 -8.01 4.14
N THR A 107 4.04 -8.64 3.89
CA THR A 107 4.10 -9.82 3.04
C THR A 107 3.37 -11.00 3.70
N ALA A 108 3.10 -12.07 2.95
CA ALA A 108 2.51 -13.29 3.51
C ALA A 108 3.26 -13.82 4.75
N ASP A 109 4.60 -13.95 4.68
CA ASP A 109 5.41 -14.46 5.80
C ASP A 109 5.38 -13.54 7.03
N GLN A 110 5.39 -12.23 6.81
CA GLN A 110 5.29 -11.23 7.87
C GLN A 110 3.90 -11.28 8.53
N HIS A 111 2.84 -11.38 7.73
CA HIS A 111 1.47 -11.50 8.21
C HIS A 111 1.28 -12.78 9.04
N ASP A 112 1.79 -13.91 8.55
CA ASP A 112 1.78 -15.18 9.26
C ASP A 112 2.46 -15.10 10.63
N THR A 113 3.61 -14.45 10.68
CA THR A 113 4.33 -14.20 11.93
C THR A 113 3.54 -13.28 12.87
N PHE A 114 2.93 -12.23 12.32
CA PHE A 114 2.09 -11.30 13.07
C PHE A 114 0.86 -12.01 13.66
N VAL A 115 0.16 -12.85 12.89
CA VAL A 115 -1.01 -13.61 13.37
C VAL A 115 -0.62 -14.54 14.53
N ARG A 116 0.54 -15.17 14.47
CA ARG A 116 0.99 -16.11 15.52
C ARG A 116 1.51 -15.44 16.79
N SER A 117 2.09 -14.24 16.68
CA SER A 117 2.86 -13.63 17.78
C SER A 117 2.45 -12.22 18.17
N ALA A 118 1.55 -11.59 17.40
CA ALA A 118 1.23 -10.16 17.47
C ALA A 118 2.45 -9.23 17.33
N LYS A 119 3.58 -9.72 16.82
CA LYS A 119 4.79 -8.94 16.56
C LYS A 119 4.87 -8.54 15.10
N LEU A 120 5.17 -7.27 14.86
CA LEU A 120 5.50 -6.77 13.52
C LEU A 120 6.94 -7.14 13.18
N ALA A 121 7.18 -7.36 11.89
CA ALA A 121 8.54 -7.44 11.37
C ALA A 121 9.20 -6.05 11.42
N ASP A 122 10.51 -6.01 11.69
CA ASP A 122 11.27 -4.77 11.87
C ASP A 122 11.19 -3.82 10.65
N CYS A 123 11.05 -4.39 9.45
CA CYS A 123 10.95 -3.66 8.18
C CYS A 123 9.55 -3.68 7.55
N ALA A 124 8.48 -3.85 8.34
CA ALA A 124 7.11 -3.76 7.83
C ALA A 124 6.87 -2.39 7.17
N LEU A 125 6.14 -2.37 6.04
CA LEU A 125 5.81 -1.14 5.34
C LEU A 125 4.75 -0.39 6.13
N ARG A 126 5.09 0.79 6.65
CA ARG A 126 4.24 1.60 7.52
C ARG A 126 3.55 2.68 6.69
N PHE A 127 2.25 2.86 6.90
CA PHE A 127 1.50 3.99 6.33
C PHE A 127 2.05 5.34 6.83
N THR A 128 2.45 6.23 5.93
CA THR A 128 3.04 7.53 6.27
C THR A 128 2.14 8.72 5.97
N GLY A 129 1.08 8.53 5.18
CA GLY A 129 0.07 9.58 4.97
C GLY A 129 -0.67 9.43 3.63
N PRO A 130 -1.69 10.28 3.41
CA PRO A 130 -2.25 10.46 2.08
C PRO A 130 -1.17 11.04 1.14
N ASP A 131 -1.22 10.70 -0.14
CA ASP A 131 -0.29 11.28 -1.13
C ASP A 131 -0.54 12.80 -1.25
N SER A 132 0.55 13.57 -1.26
CA SER A 132 0.57 15.03 -1.05
C SER A 132 0.13 15.82 -2.28
#